data_AF-A0A7J8YE83-F1
#
_entry.id   AF-A0A7J8YE83-F1
#
_cell.length_a   1.000
_cell.length_b   1.000
_cell.length_c   1.000
_cell.angle_alpha   90.00
_cell.angle_beta   90.00
_cell.angle_gamma   90.00
#
_symmetry.space_group_name_H-M   'P 1'
#
loop_
_entity.id
_entity.type
_entity.pdbx_description
1 polymer ?
#
loop_
_entity_poly.entity_id
_entity_poly.type
_entity_poly.pdbx_seq_one_letter_code
_entity_poly.pdbx_strand_id
1 'polypeptide(L)' 'MAITLVEFIDLKEPIMIVPILRAGLTLAEHASSVFLATKTYHLGKVDILSL' A
#
# COMPACT_ATOMS: atom_id res chain seq x y z
N MET A 1 13.01 -11.18 5.05
CA MET A 1 12.90 -9.95 4.23
C MET A 1 12.45 -10.38 2.85
N ALA A 2 11.19 -10.14 2.50
CA ALA A 2 10.68 -10.50 1.18
C ALA A 2 11.17 -9.42 0.19
N ILE A 3 12.14 -9.79 -0.65
CA ILE A 3 12.65 -8.93 -1.71
C ILE A 3 11.93 -9.39 -2.97
N THR A 4 11.15 -8.50 -3.59
CA THR A 4 10.55 -8.76 -4.89
C THR A 4 11.49 -8.24 -5.98
N LEU A 5 11.80 -9.06 -6.98
CA LEU A 5 12.54 -8.65 -8.17
C LEU A 5 11.53 -8.05 -9.16
N VAL A 6 11.43 -6.72 -9.16
CA VAL A 6 10.63 -5.97 -10.13
C VAL A 6 11.58 -5.45 -11.21
N GLU A 7 11.47 -5.97 -12.44
CA GLU A 7 12.32 -5.56 -13.56
C GLU A 7 11.87 -4.23 -14.21
N PHE A 8 10.57 -3.93 -14.19
CA PHE A 8 10.00 -2.72 -14.80
C PHE A 8 8.66 -2.32 -14.16
N ILE A 9 8.37 -1.01 -14.14
CA ILE A 9 7.10 -0.43 -13.71
C ILE A 9 6.58 0.49 -14.82
N ASP A 10 5.38 0.22 -15.34
CA ASP A 10 4.69 1.15 -16.23
C ASP A 10 4.03 2.26 -15.41
N LEU A 11 4.53 3.49 -15.53
CA LEU A 11 4.05 4.65 -14.78
C LEU A 11 2.67 5.15 -15.26
N LYS A 12 2.14 4.62 -16.37
CA LYS A 12 0.78 4.92 -16.83
C LYS A 12 -0.27 4.13 -16.06
N GLU A 13 0.11 2.99 -15.51
CA GLU A 13 -0.77 2.15 -14.72
C GLU A 13 -0.68 2.51 -13.23
N PRO A 14 -1.81 2.65 -12.52
CA PRO A 14 -1.80 2.95 -11.10
C PRO A 14 -1.14 1.84 -10.27
N ILE A 15 -0.24 2.21 -9.37
CA ILE A 15 0.38 1.27 -8.43
C ILE A 15 -0.60 0.95 -7.30
N MET A 16 -0.80 -0.34 -7.01
CA MET A 16 -1.61 -0.77 -5.87
C MET A 16 -0.78 -0.74 -4.58
N ILE A 17 -1.31 -0.12 -3.54
CA ILE A 17 -0.67 -0.02 -2.23
C ILE A 17 -1.65 -0.54 -1.18
N VAL A 18 -1.23 -1.57 -0.44
CA VAL A 18 -2.08 -2.23 0.57
C VAL A 18 -1.43 -2.13 1.95
N PRO A 19 -1.52 -0.98 2.64
CA PRO A 19 -1.03 -0.83 4.00
C PRO A 19 -1.88 -1.63 5.00
N ILE A 20 -1.21 -2.18 6.01
CA ILE A 20 -1.87 -2.70 7.21
C ILE A 20 -2.07 -1.53 8.18
N LEU A 21 -3.33 -1.22 8.51
CA LEU A 21 -3.63 -0.15 9.47
C LEU A 21 -3.23 -0.56 10.89
N ARG A 22 -2.07 -0.06 11.30
CA ARG A 22 -1.80 1.33 11.78
C ARG A 22 -0.35 1.67 11.47
N ALA A 23 0.49 0.64 11.37
CA ALA A 23 1.90 0.70 11.00
C ALA A 23 2.15 1.21 9.56
N GLY A 24 1.22 1.00 8.62
CA GLY A 24 1.41 1.35 7.22
C GLY A 24 0.82 2.69 6.77
N LEU A 25 0.22 3.49 7.67
CA LEU A 25 -0.51 4.71 7.26
C LEU A 25 0.43 5.75 6.64
N THR A 26 1.58 6.01 7.27
CA THR A 26 2.58 6.96 6.77
C THR A 26 3.16 6.55 5.41
N LEU A 27 3.26 5.25 5.12
CA LEU A 27 3.66 4.77 3.79
C LEU A 27 2.62 5.16 2.74
N ALA A 28 1.34 5.00 3.05
CA ALA A 28 0.26 5.37 2.13
C ALA A 28 0.21 6.88 1.87
N GLU A 29 0.46 7.70 2.89
CA GLU A 29 0.54 9.17 2.76
C GLU A 29 1.74 9.57 1.89
N HIS A 30 2.90 8.97 2.13
CA HIS A 30 4.12 9.27 1.41
C HIS A 30 4.12 8.78 -0.05
N ALA A 31 3.39 7.72 -0.38
CA ALA A 31 3.41 7.14 -1.72
C ALA A 31 3.06 8.11 -2.85
N SER A 32 2.19 9.09 -2.56
CA SER A 32 1.81 10.16 -3.50
C SER A 32 2.98 11.07 -3.92
N SER A 33 4.07 11.11 -3.15
CA SER A 33 5.26 11.89 -3.53
C SER A 33 6.20 11.14 -4.47
N VAL A 34 6.00 9.82 -4.65
CA VAL A 34 6.89 8.96 -5.44
C VAL A 34 6.19 8.48 -6.73
N PHE A 35 4.91 8.13 -6.64
CA PHE A 35 4.14 7.61 -7.77
C PHE A 35 3.11 8.62 -8.27
N LEU A 36 3.02 8.78 -9.59
CA LEU A 36 2.08 9.70 -10.23
C LEU A 36 0.62 9.27 -10.08
N ALA A 37 0.37 7.96 -10.00
CA ALA A 37 -0.95 7.39 -9.83
C ALA A 37 -0.90 6.17 -8.91
N THR A 38 -1.75 6.16 -7.88
CA THR A 38 -1.83 5.07 -6.90
C THR A 38 -3.27 4.68 -6.62
N LYS A 39 -3.50 3.39 -6.32
CA LYS A 39 -4.73 2.88 -5.70
C LYS A 39 -4.41 2.33 -4.32
N THR A 40 -4.91 2.98 -3.27
CA THR A 40 -4.66 2.58 -1.88
C THR A 40 -5.84 1.80 -1.32
N TYR A 41 -5.58 0.63 -0.73
CA TYR A 41 -6.57 -0.20 -0.04
C TYR A 41 -6.11 -0.50 1.38
N HIS A 42 -6.98 -0.29 2.37
CA HIS A 42 -6.61 -0.49 3.77
C HIS A 42 -7.03 -1.87 4.26
N LEU A 43 -6.07 -2.64 4.79
CA LEU A 43 -6.37 -3.85 5.56
C LEU A 43 -6.49 -3.50 7.04
N GLY A 44 -7.72 -3.57 7.55
CA GLY A 44 -8.00 -3.50 8.98
C GLY A 44 -8.03 -4.90 9.59
N LYS A 45 -7.47 -5.06 10.80
CA LYS A 45 -7.70 -6.27 11.59
C LYS A 45 -9.09 -6.16 12.21
N VAL A 46 -10.00 -7.04 11.81
CA VAL A 46 -11.28 -7.20 12.50
C VAL A 46 -10.99 -7.96 13.80
N ASP A 47 -11.23 -7.31 14.94
CA ASP A 47 -11.17 -7.99 16.22
C ASP A 47 -12.50 -8.71 16.43
N ILE A 48 -12.53 -10.01 16.14
CA ILE A 48 -13.71 -10.89 16.29
C ILE A 48 -14.22 -10.94 17.74
N LEU A 49 -13.41 -10.52 18.71
CA LEU A 49 -13.78 -10.43 20.11
C LEU A 49 -14.53 -9.12 20.47
N SER A 50 -14.72 -8.21 19.51
CA SER A 50 -15.43 -6.93 19.72
C SER A 50 -16.84 -6.90 19.12
N LEU A 51 -17.40 -8.05 18.71
CA LEU A 51 -18.76 -8.21 18.20
C LEU A 51 -19.64 -9.04 19.14
#